data_AF-A0A2A5JS47-F1
#
_entry.id   AF-A0A2A5JS47-F1
#
_cell.length_a   1.000
_cell.length_b   1.000
_cell.length_c   1.000
_cell.angle_alpha   90.00
_cell.angle_beta   90.00
_cell.angle_gamma   90.00
#
_symmetry.space_group_name_H-M   'P 1'
#
loop_
_entity.id
_entity.type
_entity.pdbx_description
1 polymer ?
#
loop_
_entity_poly.entity_id
_entity_poly.type
_entity_poly.pdbx_seq_one_letter_code
_entity_poly.pdbx_strand_id
1 'polypeptide(L)' 'MAFIIISVVSVVALYLQTLWTGMPRKRWLSLALVMGPLALILFRVHYRRAWMRRCASLVMWRA' A
#
# COMPACT_ATOMS: atom_id res chain seq x y z
N MET A 1 -4.67 -24.90 3.54
CA MET A 1 -3.21 -24.63 3.58
C MET A 1 -2.78 -23.50 2.63
N ALA A 2 -2.98 -23.64 1.31
CA ALA A 2 -2.54 -22.62 0.32
C ALA A 2 -3.06 -21.19 0.57
N PHE A 3 -4.34 -21.02 0.93
CA PHE A 3 -4.93 -19.70 1.22
C PHE A 3 -4.27 -18.98 2.41
N ILE A 4 -3.90 -19.74 3.44
CA ILE A 4 -3.25 -19.18 4.63
C ILE A 4 -1.84 -18.67 4.27
N ILE A 5 -1.11 -19.45 3.46
CA ILE A 5 0.22 -19.08 2.97
C ILE A 5 0.14 -17.80 2.14
N ILE A 6 -0.82 -17.70 1.21
CA ILE A 6 -1.02 -16.51 0.38
C ILE A 6 -1.36 -15.29 1.25
N SER A 7 -2.20 -15.46 2.27
CA SER A 7 -2.54 -14.37 3.19
C SER A 7 -1.32 -13.90 4.00
N VAL A 8 -0.50 -14.82 4.52
CA VAL A 8 0.72 -14.48 5.27
C VAL A 8 1.73 -13.78 4.39
N VAL A 9 1.99 -14.29 3.18
CA VAL A 9 2.88 -13.65 2.20
C VAL A 9 2.36 -12.25 1.84
N SER A 10 1.04 -12.07 1.75
CA SER A 10 0.43 -10.78 1.48
C SER A 10 0.69 -9.75 2.58
N VAL A 11 0.59 -10.17 3.85
CA VAL A 11 0.86 -9.32 5.02
C VAL A 11 2.34 -8.94 5.10
N VAL A 12 3.24 -9.90 4.85
CA VAL A 12 4.70 -9.64 4.85
C VAL A 12 5.08 -8.67 3.72
N ALA A 13 4.51 -8.86 2.52
CA ALA A 13 4.72 -7.93 1.41
C ALA A 13 4.23 -6.51 1.74
N LEU A 14 3.05 -6.39 2.37
CA LEU A 14 2.51 -5.11 2.84
C LEU A 14 3.40 -4.46 3.91
N TYR A 15 3.95 -5.27 4.82
CA TYR A 15 4.85 -4.78 5.85
C TYR A 15 6.14 -4.20 5.27
N LEU A 16 6.77 -4.91 4.32
CA LEU A 16 7.95 -4.41 3.61
C LEU A 16 7.63 -3.16 2.79
N GLN A 17 6.48 -3.12 2.11
CA GLN A 17 6.10 -1.99 1.29
C GLN A 17 5.80 -0.73 2.13
N THR A 18 5.17 -0.89 3.30
CA THR A 18 4.92 0.20 4.26
C THR A 18 6.20 0.70 4.93
N LEU A 19 7.20 -0.17 5.14
CA LEU A 19 8.54 0.21 5.59
C LEU A 19 9.22 1.16 4.59
N TRP A 20 9.18 0.82 3.31
CA TRP A 20 9.84 1.59 2.24
C TRP A 20 9.14 2.91 1.93
N THR A 21 7.81 2.95 2.02
CA THR A 21 7.03 4.12 1.60
C THR A 21 6.76 5.13 2.72
N GLY A 22 7.13 4.82 3.97
CA GLY A 22 6.94 5.73 5.11
C GLY A 22 5.47 6.03 5.45
N MET A 23 4.53 5.26 4.88
CA MET A 23 3.09 5.43 5.12
C MET A 23 2.68 4.91 6.51
N PRO A 24 1.53 5.37 7.06
CA PRO A 24 1.10 4.99 8.41
C PRO A 24 0.87 3.48 8.55
N ARG A 25 1.89 2.79 9.09
CA ARG A 25 1.98 1.32 9.17
C ARG A 25 0.78 0.68 9.87
N LYS A 26 0.37 1.25 11.00
CA LYS A 26 -0.69 0.70 11.87
C LYS A 26 -2.03 0.52 11.14
N ARG A 27 -2.41 1.49 10.30
CA ARG A 27 -3.71 1.50 9.59
C ARG A 27 -3.74 0.52 8.41
N TRP A 28 -2.60 0.32 7.77
CA TRP A 28 -2.48 -0.58 6.63
C TRP A 28 -2.29 -2.04 7.05
N LEU A 29 -1.60 -2.28 8.17
CA LEU A 29 -1.52 -3.60 8.80
C LEU A 29 -2.89 -4.12 9.25
N SER A 30 -3.72 -3.28 9.87
CA SER A 30 -5.09 -3.68 10.25
C SER A 30 -5.95 -4.03 9.04
N LEU A 31 -5.81 -3.28 7.94
CA LEU A 31 -6.49 -3.59 6.68
C LEU A 31 -5.95 -4.88 6.04
N ALA A 32 -4.64 -5.11 6.09
CA ALA A 32 -4.00 -6.34 5.62
C ALA A 32 -4.54 -7.59 6.33
N LEU A 33 -4.75 -7.47 7.65
CA LEU A 33 -5.24 -8.56 8.47
C LEU A 33 -6.70 -8.91 8.16
N VAL A 34 -7.53 -7.89 7.88
CA VAL A 34 -8.97 -8.08 7.62
C VAL A 34 -9.26 -8.47 6.16
N MET A 35 -8.55 -7.87 5.19
CA MET A 35 -8.81 -8.03 3.76
C MET A 35 -7.81 -8.94 3.03
N GLY A 36 -6.72 -9.36 3.68
CA GLY A 36 -5.70 -10.21 3.09
C GLY A 36 -5.09 -9.61 1.81
N PRO A 37 -5.10 -10.34 0.66
CA PRO A 37 -4.46 -9.89 -0.58
C PRO A 37 -5.11 -8.63 -1.18
N LEU A 38 -6.38 -8.34 -0.89
CA LEU A 38 -7.05 -7.14 -1.39
C LEU A 38 -6.42 -5.84 -0.84
N ALA A 39 -5.88 -5.90 0.38
CA ALA A 39 -5.21 -4.75 0.99
C ALA A 39 -3.94 -4.34 0.23
N LEU A 40 -3.25 -5.29 -0.44
CA LEU A 40 -2.06 -4.99 -1.25
C LEU A 40 -2.43 -4.18 -2.49
N ILE A 41 -3.55 -4.54 -3.13
CA ILE A 41 -4.06 -3.86 -4.32
C ILE A 41 -4.45 -2.44 -3.95
N LEU A 42 -5.21 -2.28 -2.85
CA LEU A 42 -5.57 -0.98 -2.30
C LEU A 42 -4.33 -0.14 -1.95
N PHE A 43 -3.30 -0.74 -1.35
CA PHE A 43 -2.05 -0.04 -1.02
C PHE A 43 -1.35 0.50 -2.26
N ARG A 44 -1.20 -0.33 -3.31
CA ARG A 44 -0.59 0.08 -4.59
C ARG A 44 -1.36 1.22 -5.25
N VAL A 45 -2.69 1.14 -5.27
CA VAL A 45 -3.55 2.20 -5.82
C VAL A 45 -3.40 3.49 -5.02
N HIS A 46 -3.41 3.41 -3.68
CA HIS A 46 -3.26 4.57 -2.83
C HIS A 46 -1.89 5.23 -2.96
N TYR A 47 -0.83 4.42 -3.03
CA TYR A 47 0.53 4.88 -3.27
C TYR A 47 0.64 5.61 -4.61
N ARG A 48 0.11 5.01 -5.69
CA ARG A 48 0.09 5.63 -7.02
C ARG A 48 -0.68 6.95 -7.00
N ARG A 49 -1.82 7.01 -6.31
CA ARG A 49 -2.62 8.24 -6.20
C ARG A 49 -1.90 9.33 -5.40
N ALA A 50 -1.19 8.96 -4.33
CA ALA A 50 -0.37 9.89 -3.56
C ALA A 50 0.81 10.43 -4.39
N TRP A 51 1.48 9.55 -5.14
CA TRP A 51 2.54 9.92 -6.07
C TRP A 51 2.03 10.85 -7.17
N MET A 52 0.91 10.53 -7.80
CA MET A 52 0.31 11.37 -8.83
C MET A 52 -0.10 12.75 -8.31
N ARG A 53 -0.57 12.87 -7.05
CA ARG A 53 -0.82 14.19 -6.45
C ARG A 53 0.47 15.00 -6.25
N ARG A 54 1.57 14.36 -5.86
CA ARG A 54 2.88 15.03 -5.79
C ARG A 54 3.36 15.47 -7.18
N CYS A 55 3.27 14.60 -8.18
CA CYS A 55 3.64 14.94 -9.56
C CYS A 55 2.73 16.03 -10.16
N ALA A 56 1.42 15.97 -9.93
CA ALA A 56 0.48 16.99 -10.37
C ALA A 56 0.80 18.35 -9.75
N SER A 57 1.16 18.40 -8.46
CA SER A 57 1.66 19.62 -7.83
C SER A 57 2.94 20.14 -8.49
N LEU A 58 3.87 19.27 -8.90
CA LEU A 58 5.10 19.69 -9.60
C LEU A 58 4.82 20.19 -11.03
N VAL A 59 3.82 19.64 -11.71
CA VAL A 59 3.42 20.06 -13.07
C VAL A 59 2.61 21.36 -13.03
N MET A 60 1.72 21.56 -12.05
CA MET A 60 0.95 22.80 -11.89
C MET A 60 1.80 24.04 -11.58
N TRP A 61 3.02 23.87 -11.04
CA TRP A 61 3.96 24.99 -10.82
C TRP A 61 4.71 25.43 -12.08
N ARG A 62 4.52 24.77 -13.24
CA ARG A 62 5.12 25.15 -14.53
C ARG A 62 4.11 25.71 -15.55
N ALA A 63 2.85 25.92 -15.16
CA ALA A 63 1.80 26.46 -16.04
C ALA A 63 1.52 27.93 -15.73
#